data_AF-A0AAV4GWU5-F1
#
_entry.id   AF-A0AAV4GWU5-F1
#
_cell.length_a   1.000
_cell.length_b   1.000
_cell.length_c   1.000
_cell.angle_alpha   90.00
_cell.angle_beta   90.00
_cell.angle_gamma   90.00
#
_symmetry.space_group_name_H-M   'P 1'
#
loop_
_entity.id
_entity.type
_entity.pdbx_description
1 polymer ?
#
loop_
_entity_poly.entity_id
_entity_poly.type
_entity_poly.pdbx_seq_one_letter_code
_entity_poly.pdbx_strand_id
1 'polypeptide(L)'
;MDSCNRKGKDFSAYITGLTRHLVTEHTPLCPYHVVGWCYDEKCSSVHGDICDGCGLRQLHPVNKTQRRQHKLDCSKDKNEEFRTAALIVASADKECGICRENVILKTTDDQDDENARYFGILENCPHSFCFNCINKWMSRRSKCPVCRTESDLVLTSKFYFDSRGERDLLEEKRTAHVR
;
A
#
# COMPACT_ATOMS: atom_id res chain seq x y z
N MET A 1 -3.22 -29.22 -23.54
CA MET A 1 -3.59 -30.65 -23.52
C MET A 1 -2.82 -31.29 -22.37
N ASP A 2 -3.09 -30.82 -21.17
CA ASP A 2 -4.13 -31.38 -20.28
C ASP A 2 -3.60 -32.61 -19.55
N SER A 3 -3.31 -32.43 -18.25
CA SER A 3 -4.22 -32.92 -17.21
C SER A 3 -3.55 -32.81 -15.84
N CYS A 4 -3.92 -31.74 -15.12
CA CYS A 4 -3.69 -31.60 -13.69
C CYS A 4 -4.56 -32.65 -12.96
N ASN A 5 -3.97 -33.78 -12.56
CA ASN A 5 -4.68 -34.80 -11.80
C ASN A 5 -4.53 -34.54 -10.29
N ARG A 6 -5.64 -34.10 -9.69
CA ARG A 6 -5.84 -33.92 -8.25
C ARG A 6 -5.63 -35.26 -7.54
N LYS A 7 -4.66 -35.32 -6.62
CA LYS A 7 -4.77 -36.21 -5.46
C LYS A 7 -4.50 -35.39 -4.21
N GLY A 8 -5.61 -35.10 -3.52
CA GLY A 8 -5.59 -34.55 -2.17
C GLY A 8 -4.71 -35.44 -1.29
N LYS A 9 -3.66 -34.84 -0.76
CA LYS A 9 -2.94 -35.37 0.39
C LYS A 9 -3.05 -34.29 1.44
N ASP A 10 -3.76 -34.66 2.49
CA ASP A 10 -3.95 -33.90 3.70
C ASP A 10 -2.57 -33.65 4.33
N PHE A 11 -1.94 -32.52 4.01
CA PHE A 11 -0.60 -32.17 4.45
C PHE A 11 -0.64 -31.44 5.81
N SER A 12 -1.30 -32.07 6.78
CA SER A 12 -1.26 -31.67 8.20
C SER A 12 0.05 -32.12 8.91
N ALA A 13 1.08 -32.55 8.17
CA ALA A 13 2.25 -33.20 8.76
C ALA A 13 3.56 -32.70 8.15
N TYR A 14 4.10 -31.60 8.69
CA TYR A 14 5.54 -31.45 8.81
C TYR A 14 5.89 -30.65 10.06
N ILE A 15 5.64 -31.28 11.21
CA ILE A 15 6.24 -30.91 12.49
C ILE A 15 7.62 -31.60 12.51
N THR A 16 8.64 -30.96 11.96
CA THR A 16 10.03 -31.30 12.26
C THR A 16 10.52 -30.34 13.33
N GLY A 17 10.60 -30.83 14.58
CA GLY A 17 11.39 -30.17 15.60
C GLY A 17 10.89 -30.26 17.04
N LEU A 18 9.59 -30.42 17.30
CA LEU A 18 9.08 -30.56 18.68
C LEU A 18 7.90 -31.54 18.73
N THR A 19 8.06 -32.61 19.51
CA THR A 19 6.97 -33.49 19.96
C THR A 19 5.79 -32.62 20.41
N ARG A 20 4.58 -32.99 19.97
CA ARG A 20 3.28 -32.30 20.05
C ARG A 20 2.79 -31.94 21.48
N HIS A 21 3.67 -31.76 22.46
CA HIS A 21 3.36 -31.62 23.89
C HIS A 21 3.94 -30.38 24.59
N LEU A 22 4.58 -29.41 23.91
CA LEU A 22 5.13 -28.21 24.59
C LEU A 22 4.85 -26.85 23.92
N VAL A 23 4.11 -26.79 22.81
CA VAL A 23 3.76 -25.50 22.21
C VAL A 23 2.55 -24.91 22.94
N THR A 24 2.78 -23.84 23.69
CA THR A 24 1.74 -23.11 24.42
C THR A 24 1.41 -21.79 23.71
N GLU A 25 0.35 -21.10 24.11
CA GLU A 25 0.00 -19.79 23.54
C GLU A 25 1.09 -18.72 23.74
N HIS A 26 2.02 -18.94 24.69
CA HIS A 26 3.13 -18.05 25.00
C HIS A 26 4.44 -18.40 24.29
N THR A 27 4.51 -19.55 23.61
CA THR A 27 5.72 -19.92 22.86
C THR A 27 5.85 -18.94 21.67
N PRO A 28 6.99 -18.23 21.52
CA PRO A 28 7.13 -17.25 20.46
C PRO A 28 7.24 -17.92 19.08
N LEU A 29 6.77 -17.22 18.05
CA LEU A 29 7.08 -17.57 16.67
C LEU A 29 8.58 -17.37 16.41
N CYS A 30 9.18 -18.24 15.60
CA CYS A 30 10.56 -18.10 15.17
C CYS A 30 10.72 -16.86 14.29
N PRO A 31 11.51 -15.85 14.69
CA PRO A 31 11.64 -14.59 13.95
C PRO A 31 12.28 -14.76 12.56
N TYR A 32 13.03 -15.83 12.34
CA TYR A 32 13.64 -16.15 11.06
C TYR A 32 12.67 -16.89 10.13
N HIS A 33 11.90 -17.84 10.67
CA HIS A 33 10.99 -18.63 9.84
C HIS A 33 9.77 -17.83 9.38
N VAL A 34 9.33 -16.84 10.17
CA VAL A 34 8.24 -15.94 9.77
C VAL A 34 8.57 -15.08 8.55
N VAL A 35 9.85 -14.81 8.29
CA VAL A 35 10.33 -14.11 7.09
C VAL A 35 10.73 -15.04 5.95
N GLY A 36 10.63 -16.37 6.15
CA GLY A 36 10.72 -17.37 5.09
C GLY A 36 11.81 -18.42 5.23
N TRP A 37 12.79 -18.28 6.14
CA TRP A 37 13.86 -19.26 6.28
C TRP A 37 14.36 -19.41 7.72
N CYS A 38 14.51 -20.65 8.19
CA CYS A 38 15.19 -20.97 9.45
C CYS A 38 16.18 -22.12 9.18
N TYR A 39 17.43 -21.96 9.62
CA TYR A 39 18.49 -22.96 9.42
C TYR A 39 18.55 -24.02 10.53
N ASP A 40 17.75 -23.85 11.60
CA ASP A 40 17.77 -24.74 12.75
C ASP A 40 16.73 -25.86 12.58
N GLU A 41 17.22 -27.09 12.41
CA GLU A 41 16.40 -28.31 12.32
C GLU A 41 15.68 -28.65 13.64
N LYS A 42 16.13 -28.08 14.77
CA LYS A 42 15.55 -28.26 16.12
C LYS A 42 15.21 -26.92 16.77
N CYS A 43 14.68 -25.99 15.98
CA CYS A 43 14.32 -24.66 16.47
C CYS A 43 13.39 -24.73 17.68
N SER A 44 13.77 -24.06 18.77
CA SER A 44 12.99 -23.97 20.01
C SER A 44 11.75 -23.08 19.88
N SER A 45 11.70 -22.27 18.82
CA SER A 45 10.59 -21.35 18.53
C SER A 45 9.65 -21.93 17.49
N VAL A 46 8.42 -21.43 17.46
CA VAL A 46 7.37 -22.03 16.63
C VAL A 46 7.48 -21.57 15.18
N HIS A 47 7.57 -22.54 14.28
CA HIS A 47 7.45 -22.34 12.83
C HIS A 47 5.96 -22.31 12.49
N GLY A 48 5.39 -21.11 12.41
CA GLY A 48 3.94 -20.91 12.30
C GLY A 48 3.26 -21.59 11.11
N ASP A 49 1.94 -21.57 11.15
CA ASP A 49 1.04 -21.97 10.06
C ASP A 49 0.97 -20.87 8.99
N ILE A 50 0.67 -21.30 7.76
CA ILE A 50 0.54 -20.41 6.60
C ILE A 50 -0.77 -19.61 6.71
N CYS A 51 -0.69 -18.30 6.49
CA CYS A 51 -1.86 -17.44 6.34
C CYS A 51 -2.37 -17.47 4.89
N ASP A 52 -3.66 -17.78 4.67
CA ASP A 52 -4.28 -17.76 3.33
C ASP A 52 -4.29 -16.37 2.67
N GLY A 53 -4.11 -15.33 3.49
CA GLY A 53 -3.84 -13.98 3.04
C GLY A 53 -2.44 -13.90 2.44
N CYS A 54 -1.43 -13.59 3.25
CA CYS A 54 -0.09 -13.27 2.75
C CYS A 54 0.73 -14.48 2.25
N GLY A 55 0.28 -15.72 2.45
CA GLY A 55 1.04 -16.92 2.12
C GLY A 55 2.24 -17.18 3.04
N LEU A 56 2.47 -16.34 4.04
CA LEU A 56 3.58 -16.45 5.00
C LEU A 56 3.18 -17.25 6.24
N ARG A 57 4.19 -17.84 6.91
CA ARG A 57 4.05 -18.65 8.14
C ARG A 57 3.88 -17.83 9.42
N GLN A 58 2.94 -16.90 9.37
CA GLN A 58 2.74 -15.87 10.40
C GLN A 58 1.64 -16.24 11.40
N LEU A 59 1.01 -17.41 11.30
CA LEU A 59 -0.06 -17.81 12.21
C LEU A 59 0.47 -18.74 13.30
N HIS A 60 0.33 -18.36 14.57
CA HIS A 60 0.72 -19.24 15.68
C HIS A 60 -0.24 -20.43 15.81
N PRO A 61 0.24 -21.69 15.93
CA PRO A 61 -0.56 -22.91 15.89
C PRO A 61 -1.62 -23.06 17.01
N VAL A 62 -1.47 -22.35 18.13
CA VAL A 62 -2.45 -22.41 19.23
C VAL A 62 -2.91 -21.05 19.75
N ASN A 63 -2.22 -19.95 19.44
CA ASN A 63 -2.52 -18.64 20.02
C ASN A 63 -3.59 -17.95 19.16
N LYS A 64 -4.86 -18.05 19.60
CA LYS A 64 -6.02 -17.54 18.86
C LYS A 64 -6.00 -16.01 18.73
N THR A 65 -5.52 -15.31 19.74
CA THR A 65 -5.43 -13.84 19.74
C THR A 65 -4.44 -13.37 18.67
N GLN A 66 -3.24 -13.97 18.63
CA GLN A 66 -2.23 -13.68 17.63
C GLN A 66 -2.75 -13.97 16.21
N ARG A 67 -3.41 -15.12 16.00
CA ARG A 67 -3.99 -15.46 14.69
C ARG A 67 -5.03 -14.43 14.25
N ARG A 68 -5.93 -14.02 15.16
CA ARG A 68 -6.97 -13.02 14.87
C ARG A 68 -6.34 -11.68 14.51
N GLN A 69 -5.36 -11.25 15.30
CA GLN A 69 -4.67 -9.98 15.09
C GLN A 69 -3.94 -9.97 13.73
N HIS A 70 -3.15 -11.01 13.45
CA HIS A 70 -2.48 -11.13 12.15
C HIS A 70 -3.45 -11.11 10.98
N LYS A 71 -4.58 -11.83 11.05
CA LYS A 71 -5.58 -11.84 9.97
C LYS A 71 -6.17 -10.44 9.72
N LEU A 72 -6.43 -9.69 10.79
CA LEU A 72 -6.90 -8.31 10.67
C LEU A 72 -5.85 -7.43 10.00
N ASP A 73 -4.61 -7.47 10.48
CA ASP A 73 -3.53 -6.61 9.97
C ASP A 73 -3.16 -6.99 8.53
N CYS A 74 -2.99 -8.27 8.23
CA CYS A 74 -2.74 -8.78 6.88
C CYS A 74 -3.83 -8.36 5.88
N SER A 75 -5.10 -8.34 6.31
CA SER A 75 -6.18 -7.86 5.44
C SER A 75 -6.08 -6.37 5.15
N LYS A 76 -5.65 -5.56 6.13
CA LYS A 76 -5.46 -4.12 5.96
C LYS A 76 -4.28 -3.83 5.04
N ASP A 77 -3.14 -4.48 5.27
CA ASP A 77 -1.92 -4.29 4.48
C ASP A 77 -2.19 -4.62 3.01
N LYS A 78 -2.82 -5.76 2.73
CA LYS A 78 -3.21 -6.13 1.36
C LYS A 78 -4.15 -5.14 0.70
N ASN A 79 -5.14 -4.64 1.46
CA ASN A 79 -6.07 -3.65 0.92
C ASN A 79 -5.35 -2.34 0.60
N GLU A 80 -4.37 -1.93 1.41
CA GLU A 80 -3.56 -0.73 1.19
C GLU A 80 -2.59 -0.90 0.01
N GLU A 81 -1.94 -2.05 -0.13
CA GLU A 81 -1.11 -2.40 -1.29
C GLU A 81 -1.94 -2.36 -2.58
N PHE A 82 -3.13 -2.97 -2.58
CA PHE A 82 -4.04 -2.96 -3.72
C PHE A 82 -4.49 -1.54 -4.07
N ARG A 83 -4.85 -0.72 -3.07
CA ARG A 83 -5.19 0.70 -3.27
C ARG A 83 -4.03 1.48 -3.86
N THR A 84 -2.83 1.31 -3.32
CA THR A 84 -1.63 1.96 -3.83
C THR A 84 -1.34 1.55 -5.27
N ALA A 85 -1.46 0.27 -5.59
CA ALA A 85 -1.32 -0.23 -6.96
C ALA A 85 -2.35 0.39 -7.90
N ALA A 86 -3.61 0.50 -7.47
CA ALA A 86 -4.67 1.15 -8.25
C ALA A 86 -4.34 2.63 -8.52
N LEU A 87 -3.85 3.36 -7.51
CA LEU A 87 -3.42 4.75 -7.65
C LEU A 87 -2.23 4.90 -8.61
N ILE A 88 -1.23 4.00 -8.54
CA ILE A 88 -0.09 3.99 -9.47
C ILE A 88 -0.59 3.83 -10.91
N VAL A 89 -1.47 2.86 -11.16
CA VAL A 89 -2.05 2.62 -12.49
C VAL A 89 -2.85 3.84 -12.95
N ALA A 90 -3.67 4.44 -12.08
CA ALA A 90 -4.44 5.63 -12.39
C ALA A 90 -3.58 6.88 -12.65
N SER A 91 -2.34 6.88 -12.17
CA SER A 91 -1.38 7.98 -12.34
C SER A 91 -0.49 7.84 -13.57
N ALA A 92 -0.38 6.63 -14.13
CA ALA A 92 0.67 6.26 -15.06
C ALA A 92 0.74 7.14 -16.32
N ASP A 93 -0.42 7.57 -16.82
CA ASP A 93 -0.59 8.34 -18.05
C ASP A 93 -0.98 9.81 -17.80
N LYS A 94 -0.96 10.26 -16.54
CA LYS A 94 -1.47 11.59 -16.20
C LYS A 94 -0.44 12.67 -16.52
N GLU A 95 -0.79 13.47 -17.52
CA GLU A 95 -0.03 14.65 -17.91
C GLU A 95 -0.50 15.90 -17.16
N CYS A 96 0.43 16.84 -17.01
CA CYS A 96 0.13 18.16 -16.48
C CYS A 96 -0.62 19.00 -17.51
N GLY A 97 -1.81 19.50 -17.18
CA GLY A 97 -2.57 20.39 -18.06
C GLY A 97 -1.93 21.76 -18.36
N ILE A 98 -0.75 22.05 -17.82
CA ILE A 98 0.02 23.29 -18.06
C ILE A 98 1.28 23.01 -18.89
N CYS A 99 2.19 22.16 -18.39
CA CYS A 99 3.46 21.88 -19.08
C CYS A 99 3.40 20.68 -20.04
N ARG A 100 2.31 19.89 -20.02
CA ARG A 100 2.10 18.69 -20.85
C ARG A 100 3.12 17.57 -20.64
N GLU A 101 3.88 17.62 -19.56
CA GLU A 101 4.77 16.53 -19.17
C GLU A 101 4.01 15.54 -18.30
N ASN A 102 4.39 14.27 -18.38
CA ASN A 102 3.92 13.24 -17.46
C ASN A 102 4.50 13.52 -16.06
N VAL A 103 3.62 13.68 -15.07
CA VAL A 103 4.01 14.16 -13.74
C VAL A 103 4.91 13.15 -13.00
N ILE A 104 4.62 11.85 -13.09
CA ILE A 104 5.37 10.83 -12.36
C ILE A 104 6.74 10.51 -12.99
N LEU A 105 6.90 10.77 -14.29
CA LEU A 105 8.11 10.44 -15.04
C LEU A 105 9.19 11.54 -14.99
N LYS A 106 8.91 12.68 -14.35
CA LYS A 106 9.89 13.76 -14.20
C LYS A 106 11.15 13.25 -13.51
N THR A 107 12.32 13.65 -14.01
CA THR A 107 13.61 13.25 -13.44
C THR A 107 14.05 14.25 -12.37
N THR A 108 14.98 13.86 -11.50
CA THR A 108 15.60 14.76 -10.52
C THR A 108 16.54 15.76 -11.20
N ASP A 109 16.95 15.46 -12.43
CA ASP A 109 17.86 16.28 -13.22
C ASP A 109 17.14 17.52 -13.78
N ASP A 110 15.79 17.48 -13.79
CA ASP A 110 14.96 18.57 -14.29
C ASP A 110 14.85 19.77 -13.32
N GLN A 111 15.31 19.62 -12.07
CA GLN A 111 15.62 20.62 -11.03
C GLN A 111 15.58 19.92 -9.66
N ASP A 112 16.44 20.33 -8.73
CA ASP A 112 16.56 19.91 -7.32
C ASP A 112 15.27 20.15 -6.47
N ASP A 113 14.12 19.68 -6.94
CA ASP A 113 12.83 19.88 -6.32
C ASP A 113 12.16 18.53 -6.11
N GLU A 114 12.20 18.05 -4.86
CA GLU A 114 11.51 16.83 -4.42
C GLU A 114 10.02 16.84 -4.78
N ASN A 115 9.42 18.03 -4.95
CA ASN A 115 8.01 18.19 -5.32
C ASN A 115 7.74 18.14 -6.82
N ALA A 116 8.76 18.01 -7.69
CA ALA A 116 8.57 17.96 -9.14
C ALA A 116 7.67 16.79 -9.58
N ARG A 117 7.68 15.69 -8.82
CA ARG A 117 6.88 14.47 -9.07
C ARG A 117 5.52 14.45 -8.38
N TYR A 118 5.15 15.52 -7.67
CA TYR A 118 3.86 15.58 -7.00
C TYR A 118 2.79 16.13 -7.93
N PHE A 119 1.62 15.51 -7.88
CA PHE A 119 0.41 16.05 -8.45
C PHE A 119 -0.11 17.21 -7.60
N GLY A 120 -0.53 18.26 -8.28
CA GLY A 120 -1.44 19.26 -7.75
C GLY A 120 -2.82 19.08 -8.39
N ILE A 121 -3.83 18.84 -7.56
CA ILE A 121 -5.22 18.60 -7.97
C ILE A 121 -6.10 19.64 -7.29
N LEU A 122 -7.04 20.23 -8.01
CA LEU A 122 -7.96 21.23 -7.46
C LEU A 122 -9.16 20.54 -6.79
N GLU A 123 -9.73 21.14 -5.75
CA GLU A 123 -10.84 20.55 -4.98
C GLU A 123 -12.12 20.37 -5.84
N ASN A 124 -12.35 21.30 -6.78
CA ASN A 124 -13.60 21.41 -7.54
C ASN A 124 -13.53 20.79 -8.94
N CYS A 125 -12.40 20.18 -9.33
CA CYS A 125 -12.31 19.48 -10.63
C CYS A 125 -11.20 18.41 -10.65
N PRO A 126 -11.33 17.35 -11.46
CA PRO A 126 -10.37 16.25 -11.48
C PRO A 126 -9.17 16.48 -12.41
N HIS A 127 -8.86 17.73 -12.77
CA HIS A 127 -7.74 18.02 -13.66
C HIS A 127 -6.40 17.86 -12.95
N SER A 128 -5.45 17.20 -13.61
CA SER A 128 -4.11 16.93 -13.11
C SER A 128 -3.09 17.98 -13.54
N PHE A 129 -2.23 18.38 -12.60
CA PHE A 129 -1.11 19.28 -12.85
C PHE A 129 0.11 18.80 -12.08
N CYS A 130 1.31 19.20 -12.50
CA CYS A 130 2.45 19.21 -11.57
C CYS A 130 2.17 20.21 -10.45
N PHE A 131 2.53 19.87 -9.22
CA PHE A 131 2.36 20.75 -8.07
C PHE A 131 2.91 22.16 -8.32
N ASN A 132 4.15 22.27 -8.79
CA ASN A 132 4.78 23.56 -9.05
C ASN A 132 4.07 24.38 -10.13
N CYS A 133 3.58 23.73 -11.18
CA CYS A 133 2.88 24.40 -12.27
C CYS A 133 1.56 25.01 -11.77
N ILE A 134 0.74 24.23 -11.07
CA ILE A 134 -0.55 24.73 -10.59
C ILE A 134 -0.38 25.71 -9.44
N ASN A 135 0.59 25.51 -8.54
CA ASN A 135 0.84 26.44 -7.44
C ASN A 135 1.23 27.84 -7.98
N LYS A 136 2.12 27.88 -8.98
CA LYS A 136 2.48 29.13 -9.67
C LYS A 136 1.28 29.76 -10.40
N TRP A 137 0.40 28.96 -10.99
CA TRP A 137 -0.82 29.46 -11.62
C TRP A 137 -1.80 30.06 -10.59
N MET A 138 -2.05 29.33 -9.50
CA MET A 138 -3.02 29.72 -8.47
C MET A 138 -2.62 31.00 -7.72
N SER A 139 -1.32 31.28 -7.60
CA SER A 139 -0.83 32.56 -7.05
C SER A 139 -1.27 33.80 -7.84
N ARG A 140 -1.78 33.63 -9.08
CA ARG A 140 -2.21 34.72 -9.96
C ARG A 140 -3.69 34.63 -10.35
N ARG A 141 -4.30 33.45 -10.25
CA ARG A 141 -5.67 33.17 -10.72
C ARG A 141 -6.32 32.11 -9.84
N SER A 142 -7.56 32.30 -9.42
CA SER A 142 -8.32 31.31 -8.62
C SER A 142 -9.15 30.32 -9.46
N LYS A 143 -8.68 30.00 -10.69
CA LYS A 143 -9.45 29.17 -11.64
C LYS A 143 -8.60 28.10 -12.29
N CYS A 144 -9.19 26.93 -12.50
CA CYS A 144 -8.56 25.81 -13.21
C CYS A 144 -8.08 26.23 -14.62
N PRO A 145 -6.82 25.95 -15.00
CA PRO A 145 -6.31 26.21 -16.35
C PRO A 145 -7.09 25.52 -17.47
N VAL A 146 -7.74 24.38 -17.19
CA VAL A 146 -8.41 23.54 -18.18
C VAL A 146 -9.89 23.89 -18.30
N CYS A 147 -10.66 23.78 -17.20
CA CYS A 147 -12.11 23.96 -17.23
C CYS A 147 -12.60 25.30 -16.66
N ARG A 148 -11.70 26.14 -16.13
CA ARG A 148 -12.01 27.45 -15.52
C ARG A 148 -12.92 27.43 -14.29
N THR A 149 -13.22 26.25 -13.74
CA THR A 149 -13.88 26.12 -12.43
C THR A 149 -13.07 26.85 -11.37
N GLU A 150 -13.74 27.62 -10.52
CA GLU A 150 -13.13 28.29 -9.38
C GLU A 150 -12.69 27.28 -8.33
N SER A 151 -11.54 27.50 -7.73
CA SER A 151 -11.01 26.68 -6.64
C SER A 151 -10.00 27.51 -5.88
N ASP A 152 -9.97 27.35 -4.55
CA ASP A 152 -9.05 28.08 -3.69
C ASP A 152 -8.01 27.15 -3.06
N LEU A 153 -8.24 25.83 -3.15
CA LEU A 153 -7.35 24.80 -2.59
C LEU A 153 -6.68 23.94 -3.67
N VAL A 154 -5.36 23.82 -3.55
CA VAL A 154 -4.57 22.79 -4.25
C VAL A 154 -4.30 21.65 -3.27
N LEU A 155 -4.77 20.46 -3.63
CA LEU A 155 -4.43 19.20 -2.98
C LEU A 155 -3.12 18.65 -3.58
N THR A 156 -2.19 18.27 -2.71
CA THR A 156 -0.91 17.69 -3.10
C THR A 156 -0.89 16.19 -2.85
N SER A 157 -0.39 15.42 -3.81
CA SER A 157 -0.28 13.97 -3.68
C SER A 157 0.81 13.41 -4.58
N LYS A 158 1.42 12.29 -4.18
CA LYS A 158 2.38 11.55 -5.00
C LYS A 158 1.71 10.81 -6.16
N PHE A 159 0.44 10.46 -6.01
CA PHE A 159 -0.36 9.76 -7.02
C PHE A 159 -1.61 10.56 -7.35
N TYR A 160 -2.05 10.47 -8.60
CA TYR A 160 -3.30 11.04 -9.06
C TYR A 160 -4.51 10.28 -8.51
N PHE A 161 -5.57 11.03 -8.19
CA PHE A 161 -6.88 10.52 -7.82
C PHE A 161 -7.98 11.41 -8.43
N ASP A 162 -9.11 10.82 -8.80
CA ASP A 162 -10.28 11.52 -9.36
C ASP A 162 -11.44 11.55 -8.35
N SER A 163 -11.53 10.51 -7.52
CA SER A 163 -12.74 10.25 -6.75
C SER A 163 -12.92 11.25 -5.60
N ARG A 164 -14.16 11.77 -5.47
CA ARG A 164 -14.58 12.59 -4.31
C ARG A 164 -14.25 11.91 -2.98
N GLY A 165 -14.39 10.59 -2.88
CA GLY A 165 -14.08 9.84 -1.67
C GLY A 165 -12.59 9.77 -1.31
N GLU A 166 -11.68 9.73 -2.29
CA GLU A 166 -10.23 9.80 -2.01
C GLU A 166 -9.78 11.21 -1.62
N ARG A 167 -10.45 12.25 -2.13
CA ARG A 167 -10.24 13.65 -1.70
C ARG A 167 -10.50 13.81 -0.20
N ASP A 168 -11.66 13.35 0.26
CA ASP A 168 -12.07 13.49 1.67
C ASP A 168 -11.08 12.81 2.62
N LEU A 169 -10.54 11.64 2.24
CA LEU A 169 -9.55 10.91 3.05
C LEU A 169 -8.18 11.61 3.13
N LEU A 170 -7.77 12.32 2.08
CA LEU A 170 -6.52 13.08 2.08
C LEU A 170 -6.64 14.37 2.89
N GLU A 171 -7.81 15.02 2.86
CA GLU A 171 -8.12 16.19 3.68
C GLU A 171 -8.14 15.85 5.18
N GLU A 172 -8.73 14.71 5.56
CA GLU A 172 -8.72 14.22 6.95
C GLU A 172 -7.28 13.96 7.44
N LYS A 173 -6.44 13.30 6.63
CA LYS A 173 -5.02 13.05 6.99
C LYS A 173 -4.22 14.35 7.16
N ARG A 174 -4.48 15.35 6.31
CA ARG A 174 -3.78 16.65 6.35
C ARG A 174 -4.21 17.50 7.55
N THR A 175 -5.48 17.43 7.96
CA THR A 175 -5.96 18.12 9.18
C THR A 175 -5.54 17.42 10.47
N ALA A 176 -5.33 16.10 10.44
CA ALA A 176 -4.84 15.32 11.58
C ALA A 176 -3.35 15.56 11.93
N HIS A 177 -2.51 16.00 10.98
CA HIS A 177 -1.10 16.33 11.20
C HIS A 177 -0.84 17.78 11.64
N VAL A 178 -1.88 18.63 11.73
CA VAL A 178 -1.79 20.05 12.12
C VAL A 178 -2.33 20.27 13.55
N ARG A 179 -2.50 19.21 14.34
CA ARG A 179 -2.89 19.27 15.76
C ARG A 179 -1.81 18.72 16.67
#